data_AF-A0A4Z1GM61-F1
#
_entry.id   AF-A0A4Z1GM61-F1
#
_cell.length_a   1.000
_cell.length_b   1.000
_cell.length_c   1.000
_cell.angle_alpha   90.00
_cell.angle_beta   90.00
_cell.angle_gamma   90.00
#
_symmetry.space_group_name_H-M   'P 1'
#
loop_
_entity.id
_entity.type
_entity.pdbx_description
1 polymer ?
#
loop_
_entity_poly.entity_id
_entity_poly.type
_entity_poly.pdbx_seq_one_letter_code
_entity_poly.pdbx_strand_id
1 'polypeptide(L)'
;MGLPLIPDMFSTGKSAHGCGHAVQTVSQGTRTMATDYITSSTENSGVSIRTNTYSDRISLETDTATRKEVIISAGTYGSPAVLLRSGIGSKQEVEKLGIQSQVDLPGVGKNLMDHLVVLSFYEVSKPALTNGHLIWHLGGKDKSLADSPLWNSAPRTKGLDPMGLSPTQPQVEFWNTECYSPRYMFRDFPPDGKYAFAMATEFFAPRSRGYHPAGTCKMGRPDDPLAVLDENLKVRGITGLRVADASVMPFLVEGHPQMPVYGIAEKAADLIISGK
;
A
#
# COMPACT_ATOMS: atom_id res chain seq x y z
N MET A 1 25.36 -9.57 -21.17
CA MET A 1 24.42 -8.43 -21.20
C MET A 1 23.37 -8.68 -20.15
N GLY A 2 23.19 -7.78 -19.19
CA GLY A 2 22.24 -7.89 -18.08
C GLY A 2 22.02 -6.53 -17.44
N LEU A 3 20.96 -6.39 -16.63
CA LEU A 3 20.69 -5.16 -15.89
C LEU A 3 21.84 -4.89 -14.88
N PRO A 4 22.26 -3.63 -14.70
CA PRO A 4 23.31 -3.29 -13.74
C PRO A 4 22.83 -3.54 -12.30
N LEU A 5 23.71 -4.09 -11.44
CA LEU A 5 23.43 -4.23 -10.01
C LEU A 5 23.54 -2.86 -9.34
N ILE A 6 22.48 -2.45 -8.66
CA ILE A 6 22.33 -1.19 -7.94
C ILE A 6 22.02 -1.55 -6.48
N PRO A 7 23.03 -1.47 -5.58
CA PRO A 7 22.93 -1.95 -4.21
C PRO A 7 21.73 -1.36 -3.45
N ASP A 8 21.47 -0.07 -3.70
CA ASP A 8 20.38 0.69 -3.12
C ASP A 8 19.51 1.30 -4.23
N MET A 9 18.83 0.40 -4.94
CA MET A 9 17.96 0.75 -6.06
C MET A 9 16.68 1.46 -5.58
N PHE A 10 16.16 1.07 -4.42
CA PHE A 10 14.80 1.40 -4.00
C PHE A 10 14.70 2.60 -3.05
N SER A 11 15.71 2.84 -2.20
CA SER A 11 15.62 3.92 -1.21
C SER A 11 16.14 5.26 -1.72
N THR A 12 17.06 5.24 -2.69
CA THR A 12 17.70 6.48 -3.21
C THR A 12 17.00 7.08 -4.42
N GLY A 13 16.24 6.30 -5.19
CA GLY A 13 15.64 6.74 -6.45
C GLY A 13 16.63 7.15 -7.56
N LYS A 14 17.93 6.87 -7.40
CA LYS A 14 19.01 7.32 -8.31
C LYS A 14 19.07 6.58 -9.65
N SER A 15 18.38 5.46 -9.79
CA SER A 15 18.35 4.70 -11.04
C SER A 15 16.98 4.07 -11.28
N ALA A 16 16.48 4.23 -12.51
CA ALA A 16 15.23 3.64 -12.98
C ALA A 16 15.41 2.25 -13.61
N HIS A 17 16.65 1.83 -13.87
CA HIS A 17 16.95 0.56 -14.52
C HIS A 17 18.11 -0.14 -13.82
N GLY A 18 17.86 -1.33 -13.31
CA GLY A 18 18.84 -2.12 -12.60
C GLY A 18 18.24 -3.35 -11.95
N CYS A 19 19.08 -4.11 -11.26
CA CYS A 19 18.66 -5.08 -10.26
C CYS A 19 19.21 -4.63 -8.91
N GLY A 20 18.48 -4.84 -7.82
CA GLY A 20 18.90 -4.39 -6.49
C GLY A 20 18.29 -5.23 -5.39
N HIS A 21 18.77 -5.06 -4.16
CA HIS A 21 18.20 -5.75 -3.01
C HIS A 21 16.90 -5.07 -2.58
N ALA A 22 15.80 -5.84 -2.55
CA ALA A 22 14.52 -5.34 -2.07
C ALA A 22 14.63 -4.86 -0.61
N VAL A 23 14.18 -3.64 -0.36
CA VAL A 23 13.94 -3.14 1.00
C VAL A 23 12.61 -3.67 1.50
N GLN A 24 12.54 -3.93 2.80
CA GLN A 24 11.38 -4.53 3.45
C GLN A 24 11.14 -3.78 4.77
N THR A 25 9.89 -3.66 5.18
CA THR A 25 9.53 -3.14 6.52
C THR A 25 9.77 -4.22 7.57
N VAL A 26 11.06 -4.43 7.86
CA VAL A 26 11.57 -5.39 8.83
C VAL A 26 12.67 -4.70 9.61
N SER A 27 12.54 -4.67 10.93
CA SER A 27 13.55 -4.17 11.86
C SER A 27 14.02 -5.31 12.75
N GLN A 28 15.33 -5.54 12.82
CA GLN A 28 15.95 -6.62 13.60
C GLN A 28 15.43 -8.04 13.28
N GLY A 29 14.83 -8.25 12.10
CA GLY A 29 14.22 -9.52 11.69
C GLY A 29 12.76 -9.69 12.14
N THR A 30 12.17 -8.65 12.75
CA THR A 30 10.74 -8.56 13.04
C THR A 30 10.08 -7.64 12.02
N ARG A 31 8.94 -8.07 11.47
CA ARG A 31 8.13 -7.23 10.59
C ARG A 31 7.67 -5.99 11.33
N THR A 32 7.87 -4.82 10.73
CA THR A 32 7.28 -3.57 11.19
C THR A 32 6.02 -3.25 10.39
N MET A 33 5.00 -2.74 11.06
CA MET A 33 3.68 -2.43 10.50
C MET A 33 3.13 -1.11 11.04
N ALA A 34 2.02 -0.63 10.48
CA ALA A 34 1.41 0.63 10.92
C ALA A 34 0.88 0.52 12.36
N THR A 35 0.60 -0.68 12.84
CA THR A 35 0.24 -0.94 14.23
C THR A 35 1.34 -0.55 15.21
N ASP A 36 2.61 -0.51 14.78
CA ASP A 36 3.72 -0.13 15.64
C ASP A 36 3.60 1.32 16.12
N TYR A 37 3.05 2.21 15.28
CA TYR A 37 2.75 3.61 15.64
C TYR A 37 1.78 3.70 16.81
N ILE A 38 0.88 2.72 16.91
CA ILE A 38 -0.16 2.70 17.94
C ILE A 38 0.39 2.04 19.20
N THR A 39 1.03 0.87 19.08
CA THR A 39 1.53 0.11 20.24
C THR A 39 2.67 0.80 20.98
N SER A 40 3.44 1.67 20.33
CA SER A 40 4.50 2.45 20.98
C SER A 40 4.00 3.73 21.67
N SER A 41 2.71 4.09 21.51
CA SER A 41 2.16 5.41 21.88
C SER A 41 0.86 5.34 22.69
N THR A 42 0.42 4.16 23.15
CA THR A 42 -0.91 4.02 23.77
C THR A 42 -1.03 4.49 25.21
N GLU A 43 0.06 4.71 25.95
CA GLU A 43 -0.05 5.32 27.29
C GLU A 43 -0.31 6.84 27.14
N ASN A 44 -1.54 7.27 27.47
CA ASN A 44 -1.99 8.67 27.51
C ASN A 44 -2.18 9.42 26.17
N SER A 45 -2.28 8.73 25.02
CA SER A 45 -2.49 9.40 23.72
C SER A 45 -3.93 9.83 23.41
N GLY A 46 -4.91 9.50 24.27
CA GLY A 46 -6.33 9.75 23.99
C GLY A 46 -6.90 8.90 22.86
N VAL A 47 -6.15 7.90 22.36
CA VAL A 47 -6.58 6.98 21.32
C VAL A 47 -7.31 5.79 21.93
N SER A 48 -8.53 5.51 21.45
CA SER A 48 -9.30 4.31 21.79
C SER A 48 -9.45 3.41 20.57
N ILE A 49 -9.11 2.13 20.71
CA ILE A 49 -9.18 1.15 19.64
C ILE A 49 -10.27 0.14 19.95
N ARG A 50 -11.14 -0.13 18.99
CA ARG A 50 -12.14 -1.20 19.06
C ARG A 50 -11.87 -2.21 17.96
N THR A 51 -11.58 -3.44 18.35
CA THR A 51 -11.40 -4.57 17.43
C THR A 51 -12.70 -5.38 17.31
N ASN A 52 -12.76 -6.33 16.38
CA ASN A 52 -13.96 -7.15 16.11
C ASN A 52 -15.23 -6.31 15.85
N THR A 53 -15.06 -5.13 15.28
CA THR A 53 -16.13 -4.16 15.01
C THR A 53 -16.06 -3.77 13.54
N TYR A 54 -17.21 -3.74 12.87
CA TYR A 54 -17.33 -3.33 11.48
C TYR A 54 -18.10 -2.02 11.39
N SER A 55 -17.53 -1.03 10.71
CA SER A 55 -18.25 0.18 10.33
C SER A 55 -19.05 -0.09 9.07
N ASP A 56 -20.37 -0.19 9.21
CA ASP A 56 -21.26 -0.48 8.08
C ASP A 56 -21.43 0.75 7.17
N ARG A 57 -21.92 1.86 7.74
CA ARG A 57 -22.16 3.13 7.05
C ARG A 57 -21.87 4.30 7.98
N ILE A 58 -21.84 5.50 7.42
CA ILE A 58 -21.66 6.75 8.14
C ILE A 58 -23.02 7.44 8.27
N SER A 59 -23.37 7.87 9.48
CA SER A 59 -24.50 8.78 9.69
C SER A 59 -24.03 10.21 9.42
N LEU A 60 -24.71 10.92 8.53
CA LEU A 60 -24.37 12.29 8.12
C LEU A 60 -25.11 13.34 8.95
N GLU A 61 -25.33 13.08 10.24
CA GLU A 61 -25.93 14.06 11.15
C GLU A 61 -24.94 15.21 11.37
N THR A 62 -25.28 16.41 10.88
CA THR A 62 -24.49 17.62 11.11
C THR A 62 -24.60 18.07 12.56
N ASP A 63 -23.67 17.62 13.40
CA ASP A 63 -23.39 18.29 14.67
C ASP A 63 -22.45 19.48 14.41
N THR A 64 -23.04 20.68 14.28
CA THR A 64 -22.27 21.92 14.06
C THR A 64 -21.53 22.39 15.31
N ALA A 65 -21.74 21.76 16.48
CA ALA A 65 -21.14 22.19 17.74
C ALA A 65 -19.73 21.64 17.96
N THR A 66 -19.29 20.63 17.20
CA THR A 66 -17.95 20.02 17.39
C THR A 66 -17.16 19.94 16.08
N ARG A 67 -15.85 20.27 16.13
CA ARG A 67 -14.90 20.10 15.02
C ARG A 67 -14.50 18.62 14.86
N LYS A 68 -15.47 17.71 14.86
CA LYS A 68 -15.20 16.27 14.70
C LYS A 68 -15.24 15.91 13.23
N GLU A 69 -14.29 15.09 12.82
CA GLU A 69 -14.16 14.62 11.45
C GLU A 69 -14.09 13.09 11.46
N VAL A 70 -14.75 12.46 10.50
CA VAL A 70 -14.65 11.02 10.26
C VAL A 70 -13.63 10.78 9.16
N ILE A 71 -12.69 9.87 9.41
CA ILE A 71 -11.65 9.48 8.43
C ILE A 71 -11.87 8.02 8.10
N ILE A 72 -12.18 7.73 6.85
CA ILE A 72 -12.31 6.36 6.35
C ILE A 72 -10.94 5.87 5.91
N SER A 73 -10.46 4.80 6.54
CA SER A 73 -9.21 4.11 6.18
C SER A 73 -9.44 2.59 6.03
N ALA A 74 -10.51 2.21 5.34
CA ALA A 74 -10.94 0.83 5.15
C ALA A 74 -10.34 0.18 3.89
N GLY A 75 -9.40 0.85 3.24
CA GLY A 75 -8.69 0.38 2.06
C GLY A 75 -9.52 0.44 0.79
N THR A 76 -8.89 0.08 -0.33
CA THR A 76 -9.45 0.22 -1.68
C THR A 76 -10.80 -0.48 -1.89
N TYR A 77 -11.08 -1.56 -1.19
CA TYR A 77 -12.39 -2.21 -1.28
C TYR A 77 -13.37 -1.72 -0.22
N GLY A 78 -12.90 -1.52 1.01
CA GLY A 78 -13.76 -1.19 2.14
C GLY A 78 -14.27 0.25 2.09
N SER A 79 -13.40 1.22 1.77
CA SER A 79 -13.73 2.64 1.77
C SER A 79 -14.84 3.02 0.79
N PRO A 80 -14.80 2.63 -0.51
CA PRO A 80 -15.92 2.91 -1.41
C PRO A 80 -17.19 2.17 -0.97
N ALA A 81 -17.08 0.98 -0.37
CA ALA A 81 -18.24 0.23 0.10
C ALA A 81 -18.96 0.92 1.27
N VAL A 82 -18.21 1.51 2.20
CA VAL A 82 -18.76 2.35 3.28
C VAL A 82 -19.45 3.59 2.70
N LEU A 83 -18.83 4.28 1.72
CA LEU A 83 -19.45 5.44 1.06
C LEU A 83 -20.76 5.06 0.35
N LEU A 84 -20.76 3.99 -0.44
CA LEU A 84 -21.93 3.51 -1.17
C LEU A 84 -23.09 3.16 -0.22
N ARG A 85 -22.82 2.44 0.87
CA ARG A 85 -23.84 2.12 1.90
C ARG A 85 -24.31 3.35 2.69
N SER A 86 -23.54 4.43 2.65
CA SER A 86 -23.91 5.74 3.21
C SER A 86 -24.68 6.62 2.22
N GLY A 87 -25.01 6.11 1.02
CA GLY A 87 -25.69 6.87 -0.02
C GLY A 87 -24.80 7.88 -0.75
N ILE A 88 -23.48 7.71 -0.68
CA ILE A 88 -22.49 8.53 -1.37
C ILE A 88 -21.91 7.71 -2.53
N GLY A 89 -22.31 8.03 -3.76
CA GLY A 89 -21.95 7.28 -4.96
C GLY A 89 -22.78 7.70 -6.15
N SER A 90 -22.79 6.93 -7.24
CA SER A 90 -23.72 7.21 -8.35
C SER A 90 -25.16 7.13 -7.85
N LYS A 91 -25.90 8.23 -7.93
CA LYS A 91 -27.29 8.34 -7.48
C LYS A 91 -28.15 7.20 -8.06
N GLN A 92 -28.03 6.98 -9.37
CA GLN A 92 -28.78 5.94 -10.06
C GLN A 92 -28.46 4.53 -9.52
N GLU A 93 -27.19 4.23 -9.24
CA GLU A 93 -26.76 2.91 -8.76
C GLU A 93 -27.19 2.67 -7.31
N VAL A 94 -27.05 3.67 -6.43
CA VAL A 94 -27.42 3.52 -5.01
C VAL A 94 -28.94 3.50 -4.80
N GLU A 95 -29.70 4.32 -5.53
CA GLU A 95 -31.17 4.34 -5.43
C GLU A 95 -31.80 3.04 -5.95
N LYS A 96 -31.20 2.40 -6.97
CA LYS A 96 -31.64 1.09 -7.47
C LYS A 96 -31.55 0.00 -6.39
N LEU A 97 -30.67 0.17 -5.40
CA LEU A 97 -30.52 -0.73 -4.26
C LEU A 97 -31.37 -0.33 -3.05
N GLY A 98 -32.26 0.67 -3.19
CA GLY A 98 -33.11 1.17 -2.11
C GLY A 98 -32.36 2.05 -1.10
N ILE A 99 -31.17 2.54 -1.43
CA ILE A 99 -30.38 3.44 -0.59
C ILE A 99 -30.69 4.88 -1.00
N GLN A 100 -31.08 5.72 -0.04
CA GLN A 100 -31.30 7.15 -0.30
C GLN A 100 -29.97 7.81 -0.67
N SER A 101 -29.90 8.38 -1.88
CA SER A 101 -28.76 9.16 -2.33
C SER A 101 -28.60 10.43 -1.50
N GLN A 102 -27.41 10.62 -0.93
CA GLN A 102 -27.02 11.81 -0.16
C GLN A 102 -26.26 12.79 -1.05
N VAL A 103 -25.28 12.28 -1.81
CA VAL A 103 -24.50 13.04 -2.79
C VAL A 103 -24.23 12.15 -4.00
N ASP A 104 -24.46 12.70 -5.19
CA ASP A 104 -24.17 12.02 -6.45
C ASP A 104 -22.67 12.15 -6.79
N LEU A 105 -21.90 11.12 -6.45
CA LEU A 105 -20.48 10.98 -6.76
C LEU A 105 -20.26 9.70 -7.59
N PRO A 106 -20.47 9.74 -8.92
CA PRO A 106 -20.41 8.55 -9.76
C PRO A 106 -19.02 7.90 -9.82
N GLY A 107 -17.97 8.58 -9.37
CA GLY A 107 -16.61 8.05 -9.25
C GLY A 107 -16.39 7.04 -8.11
N VAL A 108 -17.28 6.99 -7.11
CA VAL A 108 -17.10 6.08 -5.95
C VAL A 108 -17.14 4.62 -6.42
N GLY A 109 -16.10 3.86 -6.04
CA GLY A 109 -15.91 2.47 -6.44
C GLY A 109 -15.46 2.27 -7.88
N LYS A 110 -15.26 3.34 -8.66
CA LYS A 110 -14.73 3.29 -10.03
C LYS A 110 -13.22 3.48 -10.01
N ASN A 111 -12.56 3.41 -11.18
CA ASN A 111 -11.11 3.60 -11.27
C ASN A 111 -10.29 2.63 -10.39
N LEU A 112 -10.79 1.41 -10.17
CA LEU A 112 -9.99 0.36 -9.55
C LEU A 112 -8.79 0.05 -10.44
N MET A 113 -7.61 0.23 -9.88
CA MET A 113 -6.33 -0.09 -10.51
C MET A 113 -5.58 -1.07 -9.65
N ASP A 114 -4.75 -1.90 -10.28
CA ASP A 114 -3.85 -2.84 -9.62
C ASP A 114 -2.67 -3.16 -10.54
N HIS A 115 -1.61 -3.72 -9.96
CA HIS A 115 -0.45 -4.23 -10.68
C HIS A 115 -0.72 -5.64 -11.21
N LEU A 116 -0.39 -5.90 -12.47
CA LEU A 116 -0.43 -7.28 -12.98
C LEU A 116 0.75 -8.03 -12.39
N VAL A 117 0.48 -9.15 -11.72
CA VAL A 117 1.54 -10.06 -11.26
C VAL A 117 1.57 -11.27 -12.18
N VAL A 118 2.73 -11.52 -12.80
CA VAL A 118 3.01 -12.75 -13.54
C VAL A 118 4.09 -13.52 -12.80
N LEU A 119 3.76 -14.71 -12.30
CA LEU A 119 4.71 -15.59 -11.64
C LEU A 119 5.30 -16.57 -12.67
N SER A 120 6.62 -16.58 -12.79
CA SER A 120 7.36 -17.56 -13.58
C SER A 120 8.11 -18.51 -12.65
N PHE A 121 7.97 -19.82 -12.87
CA PHE A 121 8.59 -20.84 -12.05
C PHE A 121 9.61 -21.65 -12.85
N TYR A 122 10.72 -21.99 -12.21
CA TYR A 122 11.82 -22.76 -12.80
C TYR A 122 12.16 -23.92 -11.87
N GLU A 123 12.24 -25.13 -12.40
CA GLU A 123 12.85 -26.26 -11.68
C GLU A 123 14.35 -25.99 -11.53
N VAL A 124 14.90 -26.30 -10.35
CA VAL A 124 16.33 -26.07 -10.08
C VAL A 124 16.99 -27.33 -9.52
N SER A 125 18.26 -27.51 -9.86
CA SER A 125 19.01 -28.74 -9.53
C SER A 125 19.50 -28.80 -8.07
N LYS A 126 19.42 -27.70 -7.33
CA LYS A 126 19.89 -27.58 -5.93
C LYS A 126 18.94 -26.68 -5.12
N PRO A 127 18.75 -26.92 -3.81
CA PRO A 127 18.01 -26.01 -2.95
C PRO A 127 18.83 -24.75 -2.64
N ALA A 128 18.18 -23.75 -2.02
CA ALA A 128 18.83 -22.58 -1.41
C ALA A 128 19.74 -21.80 -2.38
N LEU A 129 19.29 -21.61 -3.62
CA LEU A 129 19.82 -20.63 -4.56
C LEU A 129 19.62 -19.18 -4.08
N THR A 130 18.70 -18.94 -3.14
CA THR A 130 18.55 -17.68 -2.43
C THR A 130 18.53 -17.90 -0.93
N ASN A 131 18.64 -16.78 -0.20
CA ASN A 131 18.55 -16.80 1.25
C ASN A 131 17.21 -16.26 1.74
N GLY A 132 16.19 -16.16 0.86
CA GLY A 132 14.89 -15.57 1.17
C GLY A 132 14.20 -16.23 2.37
N HIS A 133 14.36 -17.54 2.52
CA HIS A 133 13.82 -18.30 3.65
C HIS A 133 14.47 -17.93 5.00
N LEU A 134 15.72 -17.43 5.01
CA LEU A 134 16.44 -17.05 6.23
C LEU A 134 16.06 -15.65 6.73
N ILE A 135 15.44 -14.81 5.89
CA ILE A 135 15.13 -13.40 6.21
C ILE A 135 14.03 -13.28 7.29
N TRP A 136 13.20 -14.29 7.47
CA TRP A 136 12.02 -14.27 8.36
C TRP A 136 12.31 -14.55 9.85
N HIS A 137 13.57 -14.47 10.27
CA HIS A 137 14.00 -14.73 11.65
C HIS A 137 14.82 -13.56 12.22
N LEU A 138 14.81 -13.38 13.54
CA LEU A 138 15.61 -12.35 14.23
C LEU A 138 17.09 -12.45 13.84
N GLY A 139 17.65 -11.36 13.31
CA GLY A 139 19.02 -11.30 12.77
C GLY A 139 19.23 -12.11 11.47
N GLY A 140 18.16 -12.61 10.86
CA GLY A 140 18.19 -13.46 9.66
C GLY A 140 18.75 -12.75 8.43
N LYS A 141 18.42 -11.47 8.23
CA LYS A 141 18.96 -10.67 7.13
C LYS A 141 20.48 -10.48 7.24
N ASP A 142 20.98 -10.09 8.41
CA ASP A 142 22.43 -9.93 8.65
C ASP A 142 23.20 -11.25 8.52
N LYS A 143 22.64 -12.35 9.04
CA LYS A 143 23.22 -13.69 8.87
C LYS A 143 23.21 -14.14 7.41
N SER A 144 22.12 -13.87 6.69
CA SER A 144 21.93 -14.30 5.30
C SER A 144 22.83 -13.55 4.31
N LEU A 145 23.29 -12.35 4.68
CA LEU A 145 24.14 -11.51 3.85
C LEU A 145 25.54 -11.35 4.44
N ALA A 146 25.90 -12.13 5.47
CA ALA A 146 27.19 -12.05 6.16
C ALA A 146 28.38 -12.27 5.21
N ASP A 147 28.19 -13.11 4.19
CA ASP A 147 29.22 -13.41 3.19
C ASP A 147 29.17 -12.46 1.98
N SER A 148 28.20 -11.53 1.91
CA SER A 148 28.09 -10.58 0.80
C SER A 148 29.08 -9.43 0.97
N PRO A 149 30.11 -9.31 0.10
CA PRO A 149 31.06 -8.19 0.18
C PRO A 149 30.37 -6.83 0.01
N LEU A 150 29.28 -6.80 -0.75
CA LEU A 150 28.46 -5.62 -0.95
C LEU A 150 27.69 -5.22 0.31
N TRP A 151 27.09 -6.20 1.02
CA TRP A 151 26.41 -5.94 2.29
C TRP A 151 27.37 -5.45 3.37
N ASN A 152 28.56 -6.05 3.40
CA ASN A 152 29.61 -5.70 4.37
C ASN A 152 30.25 -4.33 4.10
N SER A 153 30.27 -3.87 2.85
CA SER A 153 30.83 -2.57 2.46
C SER A 153 29.80 -1.45 2.29
N ALA A 154 28.51 -1.75 2.46
CA ALA A 154 27.44 -0.76 2.33
C ALA A 154 27.57 0.35 3.41
N PRO A 155 27.58 1.64 3.02
CA PRO A 155 27.73 2.75 3.97
C PRO A 155 26.54 2.83 4.91
N ARG A 156 26.81 2.91 6.22
CA ARG A 156 25.80 3.06 7.28
C ARG A 156 25.92 4.46 7.86
N THR A 157 25.15 5.41 7.33
CA THR A 157 25.21 6.80 7.79
C THR A 157 24.33 7.00 9.03
N LYS A 158 24.91 7.55 10.11
CA LYS A 158 24.19 7.84 11.35
C LYS A 158 23.51 9.21 11.24
N GLY A 159 22.18 9.28 11.42
CA GLY A 159 21.46 10.56 11.60
C GLY A 159 20.59 11.07 10.44
N LEU A 160 20.09 10.22 9.55
CA LEU A 160 19.02 10.59 8.61
C LEU A 160 17.64 10.33 9.23
N ASP A 161 16.61 11.08 8.84
CA ASP A 161 15.22 10.71 9.17
C ASP A 161 14.88 9.35 8.54
N PRO A 162 13.84 8.63 9.01
CA PRO A 162 13.55 7.27 8.56
C PRO A 162 13.47 7.05 7.04
N MET A 163 13.32 8.10 6.21
CA MET A 163 12.94 7.98 4.80
C MET A 163 13.69 8.85 3.78
N GLY A 164 14.24 10.02 4.12
CA GLY A 164 15.19 10.75 3.26
C GLY A 164 14.87 10.99 1.75
N LEU A 165 13.62 11.34 1.37
CA LEU A 165 13.13 11.35 -0.03
C LEU A 165 13.24 12.70 -0.79
N SER A 166 13.21 12.65 -2.15
CA SER A 166 13.25 13.82 -3.06
C SER A 166 12.22 13.78 -4.23
N PRO A 167 11.95 14.92 -4.92
CA PRO A 167 10.77 15.13 -5.79
C PRO A 167 10.73 14.41 -7.16
N THR A 168 11.66 13.52 -7.50
CA THR A 168 11.79 12.96 -8.87
C THR A 168 11.80 11.42 -8.92
N GLN A 169 11.12 10.78 -7.97
CA GLN A 169 11.22 9.33 -7.76
C GLN A 169 10.54 8.52 -8.91
N PRO A 170 11.24 7.54 -9.53
CA PRO A 170 10.76 6.84 -10.73
C PRO A 170 10.04 5.50 -10.44
N GLN A 171 9.89 4.73 -11.52
CA GLN A 171 8.68 4.09 -12.01
C GLN A 171 9.03 2.64 -12.48
N VAL A 172 8.48 1.59 -11.81
CA VAL A 172 8.52 0.10 -12.01
C VAL A 172 9.55 -0.70 -11.18
N GLU A 173 9.10 -1.78 -10.50
CA GLU A 173 9.87 -2.76 -9.69
C GLU A 173 9.83 -4.20 -10.31
N PHE A 174 10.81 -5.05 -9.99
CA PHE A 174 10.75 -6.51 -10.23
C PHE A 174 11.17 -7.24 -8.95
N TRP A 175 10.39 -8.24 -8.51
CA TRP A 175 10.59 -8.93 -7.23
C TRP A 175 11.00 -10.41 -7.44
N ASN A 176 12.07 -10.84 -6.78
CA ASN A 176 12.52 -12.24 -6.82
C ASN A 176 12.83 -12.77 -5.41
N THR A 177 12.25 -13.92 -5.06
CA THR A 177 12.58 -14.66 -3.83
C THR A 177 12.35 -16.14 -4.07
N GLU A 178 13.13 -17.00 -3.42
CA GLU A 178 12.71 -18.39 -3.31
C GLU A 178 11.42 -18.47 -2.48
N CYS A 179 10.45 -19.17 -3.04
CA CYS A 179 9.11 -19.36 -2.45
C CYS A 179 8.38 -18.06 -2.08
N TYR A 180 8.11 -17.20 -3.07
CA TYR A 180 6.89 -16.39 -3.01
C TYR A 180 5.72 -17.22 -3.56
N SER A 181 5.02 -17.91 -2.69
CA SER A 181 3.71 -18.46 -3.01
C SER A 181 2.85 -18.31 -1.77
N PRO A 182 1.74 -17.55 -1.81
CA PRO A 182 0.71 -17.70 -0.81
C PRO A 182 0.33 -19.18 -0.77
N ARG A 183 0.30 -19.80 0.43
CA ARG A 183 0.08 -21.25 0.63
C ARG A 183 -1.10 -21.86 -0.14
N TYR A 184 -2.01 -21.03 -0.65
CA TYR A 184 -3.21 -21.41 -1.39
C TYR A 184 -3.04 -21.48 -2.91
N MET A 185 -1.96 -20.96 -3.52
CA MET A 185 -1.91 -20.87 -4.97
C MET A 185 -1.53 -22.18 -5.66
N PHE A 186 -0.58 -23.00 -5.17
CA PHE A 186 -0.34 -24.33 -5.75
C PHE A 186 0.27 -25.29 -4.70
N ARG A 187 -0.37 -26.44 -4.48
CA ARG A 187 0.01 -27.47 -3.49
C ARG A 187 1.04 -28.47 -4.04
N ASP A 188 1.19 -28.54 -5.37
CA ASP A 188 1.84 -29.67 -6.07
C ASP A 188 3.03 -29.27 -6.96
N PHE A 189 3.73 -28.15 -6.66
CA PHE A 189 4.92 -27.73 -7.40
C PHE A 189 6.20 -27.80 -6.54
N PRO A 190 7.32 -28.35 -7.06
CA PRO A 190 7.43 -29.06 -8.33
C PRO A 190 6.78 -30.46 -8.28
N PRO A 191 6.34 -31.02 -9.43
CA PRO A 191 5.53 -32.24 -9.50
C PRO A 191 6.17 -33.49 -8.90
N ASP A 192 7.49 -33.48 -8.73
CA ASP A 192 8.32 -34.56 -8.21
C ASP A 192 8.90 -34.26 -6.82
N GLY A 193 8.51 -33.14 -6.19
CA GLY A 193 8.98 -32.75 -4.86
C GLY A 193 10.45 -32.30 -4.81
N LYS A 194 11.07 -31.98 -5.95
CA LYS A 194 12.40 -31.34 -6.01
C LYS A 194 12.36 -29.85 -5.59
N TYR A 195 13.37 -29.10 -6.01
CA TYR A 195 13.57 -27.68 -5.74
C TYR A 195 13.04 -26.82 -6.89
N ALA A 196 12.44 -25.68 -6.54
CA ALA A 196 11.92 -24.71 -7.50
C ALA A 196 12.30 -23.27 -7.11
N PHE A 197 12.51 -22.43 -8.11
CA PHE A 197 12.69 -20.98 -7.96
C PHE A 197 11.54 -20.24 -8.65
N ALA A 198 11.06 -19.16 -8.03
CA ALA A 198 9.99 -18.32 -8.57
C ALA A 198 10.50 -16.90 -8.83
N MET A 199 10.15 -16.34 -9.97
CA MET A 199 10.37 -14.95 -10.33
C MET A 199 9.01 -14.27 -10.49
N ALA A 200 8.77 -13.19 -9.74
CA ALA A 200 7.57 -12.39 -9.87
C ALA A 200 7.86 -11.18 -10.77
N THR A 201 7.19 -11.17 -11.91
CA THR A 201 7.20 -10.06 -12.85
C THR A 201 5.96 -9.23 -12.57
N GLU A 202 6.13 -8.10 -11.88
CA GLU A 202 5.04 -7.15 -11.66
C GLU A 202 5.08 -6.07 -12.74
N PHE A 203 4.00 -5.94 -13.49
CA PHE A 203 3.83 -4.87 -14.47
C PHE A 203 3.18 -3.67 -13.78
N PHE A 204 3.95 -2.59 -13.69
CA PHE A 204 3.53 -1.38 -12.97
C PHE A 204 2.61 -0.43 -13.78
N ALA A 205 2.06 -0.87 -14.92
CA ALA A 205 0.87 -0.32 -15.62
C ALA A 205 0.40 -1.25 -16.76
N PRO A 206 -0.89 -1.30 -17.21
CA PRO A 206 -2.17 -0.87 -16.61
C PRO A 206 -3.23 -2.01 -16.46
N ARG A 207 -4.21 -1.78 -15.56
CA ARG A 207 -5.50 -2.52 -15.36
C ARG A 207 -5.40 -4.04 -15.27
N SER A 208 -5.02 -4.53 -14.09
CA SER A 208 -5.03 -5.96 -13.79
C SER A 208 -5.60 -6.25 -12.39
N ARG A 209 -5.56 -7.51 -11.96
CA ARG A 209 -6.00 -8.04 -10.67
C ARG A 209 -4.79 -8.58 -9.89
N GLY A 210 -4.03 -7.67 -9.29
CA GLY A 210 -2.90 -8.00 -8.41
C GLY A 210 -3.33 -8.03 -6.94
N TYR A 211 -2.36 -7.69 -6.08
CA TYR A 211 -2.57 -7.54 -4.63
C TYR A 211 -2.31 -6.10 -4.16
N HIS A 212 -2.27 -5.14 -5.09
CA HIS A 212 -1.98 -3.72 -4.87
C HIS A 212 -3.15 -2.82 -5.35
N PRO A 213 -4.40 -3.08 -4.92
CA PRO A 213 -5.55 -2.34 -5.39
C PRO A 213 -5.49 -0.88 -4.93
N ALA A 214 -5.80 0.07 -5.81
CA ALA A 214 -5.92 1.49 -5.49
C ALA A 214 -7.03 2.20 -6.30
N GLY A 215 -7.33 3.44 -5.90
CA GLY A 215 -8.02 4.43 -6.74
C GLY A 215 -9.54 4.45 -6.77
N THR A 216 -10.19 3.63 -5.94
CA THR A 216 -11.66 3.53 -5.85
C THR A 216 -12.37 4.72 -5.22
N CYS A 217 -11.63 5.61 -4.55
CA CYS A 217 -12.09 6.89 -4.02
C CYS A 217 -11.16 8.01 -4.52
N LYS A 218 -10.84 8.00 -5.82
CA LYS A 218 -9.85 8.89 -6.44
C LYS A 218 -10.00 10.36 -6.01
N MET A 219 -8.90 10.97 -5.55
CA MET A 219 -8.76 12.42 -5.49
C MET A 219 -8.57 13.02 -6.88
N GLY A 220 -9.01 14.26 -7.11
CA GLY A 220 -8.78 14.90 -8.40
C GLY A 220 -9.02 16.40 -8.38
N ARG A 221 -8.83 17.02 -9.55
CA ARG A 221 -9.07 18.46 -9.75
C ARG A 221 -10.57 18.78 -9.67
N PRO A 222 -10.97 20.01 -9.32
CA PRO A 222 -12.40 20.36 -9.18
C PRO A 222 -13.26 20.01 -10.40
N ASP A 223 -12.69 20.05 -11.60
CA ASP A 223 -13.32 19.75 -12.88
C ASP A 223 -13.31 18.26 -13.29
N ASP A 224 -12.64 17.37 -12.53
CA ASP A 224 -12.67 15.93 -12.77
C ASP A 224 -14.03 15.35 -12.34
N PRO A 225 -14.89 14.89 -13.27
CA PRO A 225 -16.24 14.40 -12.95
C PRO A 225 -16.22 13.05 -12.21
N LEU A 226 -15.08 12.37 -12.17
CA LEU A 226 -14.92 11.09 -11.47
C LEU A 226 -14.14 11.21 -10.16
N ALA A 227 -13.72 12.42 -9.78
CA ALA A 227 -13.06 12.64 -8.51
C ALA A 227 -14.07 12.54 -7.35
N VAL A 228 -13.74 11.68 -6.39
CA VAL A 228 -14.48 11.48 -5.15
C VAL A 228 -14.00 12.47 -4.07
N LEU A 229 -12.70 12.77 -4.09
CA LEU A 229 -12.05 13.62 -3.10
C LEU A 229 -11.47 14.90 -3.70
N ASP A 230 -11.30 15.91 -2.87
CA ASP A 230 -10.49 17.10 -3.18
C ASP A 230 -8.99 16.88 -2.86
N GLU A 231 -8.16 17.90 -3.04
CA GLU A 231 -6.72 17.86 -2.75
C GLU A 231 -6.39 17.72 -1.26
N ASN A 232 -7.37 17.94 -0.38
CA ASN A 232 -7.25 17.78 1.07
C ASN A 232 -7.81 16.44 1.55
N LEU A 233 -8.08 15.51 0.63
CA LEU A 233 -8.65 14.18 0.92
C LEU A 233 -10.10 14.21 1.46
N LYS A 234 -10.79 15.34 1.33
CA LYS A 234 -12.18 15.49 1.77
C LYS A 234 -13.14 14.94 0.73
N VAL A 235 -14.17 14.23 1.18
CA VAL A 235 -15.25 13.74 0.32
C VAL A 235 -16.03 14.93 -0.22
N ARG A 236 -16.13 15.04 -1.54
CA ARG A 236 -16.79 16.16 -2.19
C ARG A 236 -18.27 16.21 -1.82
N GLY A 237 -18.76 17.42 -1.52
CA GLY A 237 -20.16 17.62 -1.13
C GLY A 237 -20.51 17.16 0.29
N ILE A 238 -19.54 16.68 1.08
CA ILE A 238 -19.74 16.28 2.48
C ILE A 238 -18.75 17.01 3.38
N THR A 239 -19.25 17.65 4.43
CA THR A 239 -18.40 18.29 5.45
C THR A 239 -18.00 17.28 6.52
N GLY A 240 -16.75 17.35 7.00
CA GLY A 240 -16.28 16.52 8.11
C GLY A 240 -16.07 15.05 7.77
N LEU A 241 -15.82 14.75 6.49
CA LEU A 241 -15.55 13.40 6.01
C LEU A 241 -14.33 13.36 5.09
N ARG A 242 -13.36 12.49 5.42
CA ARG A 242 -12.20 12.18 4.57
C ARG A 242 -12.09 10.70 4.28
N VAL A 243 -11.32 10.40 3.26
CA VAL A 243 -10.78 9.06 3.02
C VAL A 243 -9.26 9.15 3.00
N ALA A 244 -8.56 8.30 3.75
CA ALA A 244 -7.11 8.28 3.84
C ALA A 244 -6.60 6.83 3.82
N ASP A 245 -6.43 6.29 2.62
CA ASP A 245 -5.85 4.97 2.33
C ASP A 245 -5.52 4.86 0.83
N ALA A 246 -5.20 3.67 0.32
CA ALA A 246 -4.88 3.47 -1.11
C ALA A 246 -6.01 3.82 -2.09
N SER A 247 -7.27 3.85 -1.65
CA SER A 247 -8.41 4.21 -2.51
C SER A 247 -8.31 5.63 -3.05
N VAL A 248 -7.58 6.53 -2.39
CA VAL A 248 -7.50 7.95 -2.76
C VAL A 248 -6.66 8.18 -4.02
N MET A 249 -5.79 7.23 -4.37
CA MET A 249 -4.76 7.44 -5.40
C MET A 249 -5.39 7.64 -6.79
N PRO A 250 -5.08 8.74 -7.51
CA PRO A 250 -5.65 8.98 -8.84
C PRO A 250 -5.06 8.07 -9.91
N PHE A 251 -3.81 7.68 -9.72
CA PHE A 251 -3.08 6.71 -10.51
C PHE A 251 -2.35 5.79 -9.55
N LEU A 252 -2.19 4.53 -9.96
CA LEU A 252 -1.42 3.60 -9.16
C LEU A 252 0.05 4.02 -9.21
N VAL A 253 0.68 4.03 -8.04
CA VAL A 253 2.10 4.29 -7.88
C VAL A 253 2.91 3.17 -8.50
N GLU A 254 4.12 3.50 -8.91
CA GLU A 254 4.98 2.54 -9.54
C GLU A 254 5.93 1.91 -8.53
N GLY A 255 5.41 0.93 -7.79
CA GLY A 255 6.09 0.15 -6.77
C GLY A 255 5.07 -0.41 -5.78
N HIS A 256 5.54 -1.16 -4.80
CA HIS A 256 4.67 -1.59 -3.70
C HIS A 256 3.99 -0.39 -3.01
N PRO A 257 2.64 -0.34 -2.92
CA PRO A 257 1.92 0.87 -2.52
C PRO A 257 2.01 1.16 -1.02
N GLN A 258 2.60 0.26 -0.21
CA GLN A 258 2.66 0.40 1.24
C GLN A 258 3.29 1.74 1.67
N MET A 259 4.44 2.12 1.08
CA MET A 259 5.13 3.37 1.46
C MET A 259 4.35 4.62 1.02
N PRO A 260 3.80 4.68 -0.21
CA PRO A 260 2.86 5.73 -0.58
C PRO A 260 1.63 5.83 0.34
N VAL A 261 1.08 4.72 0.83
CA VAL A 261 -0.04 4.74 1.80
C VAL A 261 0.39 5.35 3.14
N TYR A 262 1.60 5.05 3.64
CA TYR A 262 2.15 5.76 4.81
C TYR A 262 2.27 7.27 4.54
N GLY A 263 2.81 7.67 3.39
CA GLY A 263 2.91 9.07 3.01
C GLY A 263 1.54 9.79 2.94
N ILE A 264 0.51 9.10 2.44
CA ILE A 264 -0.88 9.58 2.45
C ILE A 264 -1.37 9.76 3.89
N ALA A 265 -1.12 8.80 4.78
CA ALA A 265 -1.54 8.87 6.18
C ALA A 265 -0.87 10.03 6.93
N GLU A 266 0.44 10.19 6.79
CA GLU A 266 1.20 11.32 7.37
C GLU A 266 0.67 12.66 6.82
N LYS A 267 0.45 12.74 5.51
CA LYS A 267 -0.10 13.96 4.90
C LYS A 267 -1.52 14.27 5.37
N ALA A 268 -2.35 13.24 5.53
CA ALA A 268 -3.70 13.39 6.08
C ALA A 268 -3.65 13.94 7.51
N ALA A 269 -2.77 13.40 8.36
CA ALA A 269 -2.58 13.88 9.72
C ALA A 269 -2.19 15.37 9.74
N ASP A 270 -1.23 15.79 8.90
CA ASP A 270 -0.84 17.19 8.75
C ASP A 270 -2.01 18.10 8.34
N LEU A 271 -2.83 17.67 7.38
CA LEU A 271 -4.00 18.42 6.91
C LEU A 271 -5.03 18.60 8.02
N ILE A 272 -5.28 17.54 8.80
CA ILE A 272 -6.21 17.56 9.93
C ILE A 272 -5.70 18.50 11.03
N ILE A 273 -4.42 18.37 11.42
CA ILE A 273 -3.79 19.21 12.46
C ILE A 273 -3.79 20.68 12.04
N SER A 274 -3.54 20.98 10.77
CA SER A 274 -3.56 22.34 10.23
C SER A 274 -4.96 22.90 9.97
N GLY A 275 -6.02 22.10 10.21
CA GLY A 275 -7.42 22.50 10.03
C GLY A 275 -7.82 22.73 8.57
N LYS A 276 -7.11 22.12 7.63
CA LYS A 276 -7.32 22.27 6.18
C LYS A 276 -8.38 21.38 5.62
#